data_AF-A0A914TJN1-F1
#
_entry.id   AF-A0A914TJN1-F1
#
_cell.length_a   1.000
_cell.length_b   1.000
_cell.length_c   1.000
_cell.angle_alpha   90.00
_cell.angle_beta   90.00
_cell.angle_gamma   90.00
#
_symmetry.space_group_name_H-M   'P 1'
#
loop_
_entity.id
_entity.type
_entity.pdbx_description
1 polymer ?
#
loop_
_entity_poly.entity_id
_entity_poly.type
_entity_poly.pdbx_seq_one_letter_code
_entity_poly.pdbx_strand_id
1 'polypeptide(L)'
;MMRQIKIILKSKTRRQKMKYLLISALVVCVLFFTVKALKESKHPDDLEKEIDDLIHNHRLMVFSKTYCPFSKRAKKLLHDTLKAKEMEVLEINEREDMSKIQDHLLSISGVRTVPQIFLNGKFIGGATDLEKMEKKGELRPMLVKANLL
;
A
#
# COMPACT_ATOMS: atom_id res chain seq x y z
N MET A 1 3.82 -66.22 -17.24
CA MET A 1 2.87 -65.20 -17.74
C MET A 1 2.61 -64.03 -16.77
N MET A 2 2.51 -64.23 -15.45
CA MET A 2 2.15 -63.16 -14.49
C MET A 2 3.20 -62.06 -14.22
N ARG A 3 4.50 -62.30 -14.44
CA ARG A 3 5.56 -61.30 -14.20
C ARG A 3 5.57 -60.14 -15.21
N GLN A 4 5.23 -60.39 -16.48
CA GLN A 4 5.21 -59.33 -17.50
C GLN A 4 4.04 -58.34 -17.31
N ILE A 5 2.89 -58.82 -16.83
CA ILE A 5 1.70 -57.98 -16.57
C ILE A 5 1.97 -56.94 -15.47
N LYS A 6 2.66 -57.33 -14.37
CA LYS A 6 3.01 -56.38 -13.29
C LYS A 6 3.97 -55.27 -13.72
N ILE A 7 4.90 -55.53 -14.64
CA ILE A 7 5.84 -54.52 -15.16
C ILE A 7 5.09 -53.50 -16.03
N ILE A 8 4.19 -53.97 -16.89
CA ILE A 8 3.36 -53.12 -17.76
C ILE A 8 2.41 -52.24 -16.95
N LEU A 9 1.80 -52.78 -15.88
CA LEU A 9 0.96 -51.98 -14.99
C LEU A 9 1.79 -50.93 -14.24
N LYS A 10 2.99 -51.28 -13.74
CA LYS A 10 3.88 -50.34 -13.04
C LYS A 10 4.44 -49.25 -13.97
N SER A 11 4.71 -49.56 -15.24
CA SER A 11 5.15 -48.61 -16.26
C SER A 11 4.02 -47.67 -16.73
N LYS A 12 2.80 -48.18 -16.84
CA LYS A 12 1.58 -47.39 -17.12
C LYS A 12 1.30 -46.40 -15.97
N THR A 13 1.45 -46.83 -14.72
CA THR A 13 1.31 -45.97 -13.53
C THR A 13 2.39 -44.89 -13.47
N ARG A 14 3.65 -45.18 -13.83
CA ARG A 14 4.73 -44.16 -13.88
C ARG A 14 4.51 -43.14 -14.99
N ARG A 15 4.16 -43.60 -16.21
CA ARG A 15 3.89 -42.71 -17.35
C ARG A 15 2.66 -41.83 -17.10
N GLN A 16 1.65 -42.37 -16.41
CA GLN A 16 0.44 -41.63 -16.02
C GLN A 16 0.72 -40.63 -14.89
N LYS A 17 1.48 -41.01 -13.86
CA LYS A 17 1.95 -40.07 -12.81
C LYS A 17 2.79 -38.94 -13.39
N MET A 18 3.68 -39.22 -14.35
CA MET A 18 4.47 -38.20 -15.02
C MET A 18 3.62 -37.24 -15.86
N LYS A 19 2.61 -37.77 -16.57
CA LYS A 19 1.63 -36.93 -17.31
C LYS A 19 0.85 -36.02 -16.37
N TYR A 20 0.37 -36.53 -15.23
CA TYR A 20 -0.31 -35.71 -14.23
C TYR A 20 0.59 -34.64 -13.63
N LEU A 21 1.86 -34.96 -13.34
CA LEU A 21 2.83 -33.99 -12.82
C LEU A 21 3.11 -32.84 -13.80
N LEU A 22 3.24 -33.14 -15.09
CA LEU A 22 3.44 -32.14 -16.13
C LEU A 22 2.20 -31.27 -16.35
N ILE A 23 1.01 -31.87 -16.36
CA ILE A 23 -0.25 -31.13 -16.49
C ILE A 23 -0.47 -30.24 -15.26
N SER A 24 -0.24 -30.75 -14.04
CA SER A 24 -0.37 -29.95 -12.83
C SER A 24 0.64 -28.80 -12.78
N ALA A 25 1.89 -29.03 -13.19
CA ALA A 25 2.89 -27.98 -13.28
C ALA A 25 2.49 -26.91 -14.30
N LEU A 26 1.95 -27.29 -15.46
CA LEU A 26 1.50 -26.35 -16.48
C LEU A 26 0.29 -25.53 -16.03
N VAL A 27 -0.69 -26.14 -15.35
CA VAL A 27 -1.85 -25.44 -14.78
C VAL A 27 -1.43 -24.47 -13.68
N VAL A 28 -0.54 -24.88 -12.76
CA VAL A 28 0.01 -23.99 -11.72
C VAL A 28 0.79 -22.84 -12.35
N CYS A 29 1.58 -23.12 -13.38
CA CYS A 29 2.36 -22.10 -14.09
C CYS A 29 1.42 -21.10 -14.80
N VAL A 30 0.41 -21.57 -15.54
CA VAL A 30 -0.57 -20.71 -16.21
C VAL A 30 -1.38 -19.90 -15.19
N LEU A 31 -1.81 -20.49 -14.07
CA LEU A 31 -2.49 -19.76 -12.99
C LEU A 31 -1.56 -18.69 -12.39
N PHE A 32 -0.30 -19.03 -12.16
CA PHE A 32 0.68 -18.09 -11.64
C PHE A 32 0.94 -16.93 -12.63
N PHE A 33 1.10 -17.23 -13.91
CA PHE A 33 1.28 -16.23 -14.97
C PHE A 33 0.04 -15.35 -15.18
N THR A 34 -1.16 -15.94 -15.17
CA THR A 34 -2.43 -15.19 -15.34
C THR A 34 -2.73 -14.31 -14.14
N VAL A 35 -2.52 -14.80 -12.90
CA VAL A 35 -2.65 -13.99 -11.69
C VAL A 35 -1.63 -12.84 -11.67
N LYS A 36 -0.40 -13.09 -12.12
CA LYS A 36 0.63 -12.05 -12.24
C LYS A 36 0.22 -10.97 -13.24
N ALA A 37 -0.28 -11.35 -14.42
CA ALA A 37 -0.73 -10.41 -15.44
C ALA A 37 -1.89 -9.51 -14.98
N LEU A 38 -2.81 -10.03 -14.16
CA LEU A 38 -3.90 -9.23 -13.59
C LEU A 38 -3.37 -8.13 -12.65
N LYS A 39 -2.31 -8.41 -11.88
CA LYS A 39 -1.73 -7.44 -10.94
C LYS A 39 -1.01 -6.27 -11.64
N GLU A 40 -0.51 -6.49 -12.85
CA GLU A 40 0.19 -5.47 -13.65
C GLU A 40 -0.75 -4.56 -14.46
N SER A 41 -2.06 -4.83 -14.48
CA SER A 41 -3.04 -4.11 -15.32
C SER A 41 -3.74 -2.92 -14.66
N LYS A 42 -3.27 -2.41 -13.50
CA LYS A 42 -3.89 -1.25 -12.86
C LYS A 42 -3.82 -0.02 -13.77
N HIS A 43 -4.98 0.52 -14.14
CA HIS A 43 -5.06 1.75 -14.92
C HIS A 43 -4.60 2.94 -14.02
N PRO A 44 -3.95 3.99 -14.56
CA PRO A 44 -3.55 5.16 -13.76
C PRO A 44 -4.72 5.74 -12.93
N ASP A 45 -5.93 5.82 -13.48
CA ASP A 45 -7.10 6.32 -12.75
C ASP A 45 -7.44 5.48 -11.50
N ASP A 46 -7.12 4.18 -11.48
CA ASP A 46 -7.38 3.32 -10.33
C ASP A 46 -6.50 3.70 -9.14
N LEU A 47 -5.25 4.08 -9.39
CA LEU A 47 -4.31 4.53 -8.36
C LEU A 47 -4.73 5.87 -7.79
N GLU A 48 -5.00 6.84 -8.66
CA GLU A 48 -5.39 8.19 -8.24
C GLU A 48 -6.65 8.12 -7.37
N LYS A 49 -7.65 7.36 -7.82
CA LYS A 49 -8.86 7.08 -7.04
C LYS A 49 -8.56 6.41 -5.70
N GLU A 50 -7.67 5.43 -5.65
CA GLU A 50 -7.27 4.77 -4.39
C GLU A 50 -6.68 5.77 -3.39
N ILE A 51 -5.80 6.66 -3.86
CA ILE A 51 -5.17 7.69 -3.00
C ILE A 51 -6.19 8.74 -2.56
N ASP A 52 -7.10 9.15 -3.46
CA ASP A 52 -8.19 10.07 -3.13
C ASP A 52 -9.17 9.46 -2.12
N ASP A 53 -9.50 8.17 -2.27
CA ASP A 53 -10.33 7.43 -1.33
C ASP A 53 -9.64 7.38 0.05
N LEU A 54 -8.32 7.14 0.12
CA LEU A 54 -7.57 7.20 1.38
C LEU A 54 -7.64 8.58 2.05
N ILE A 55 -7.51 9.66 1.28
CA ILE A 55 -7.55 11.05 1.76
C ILE A 55 -8.93 11.43 2.30
N HIS A 56 -10.01 10.95 1.66
CA HIS A 56 -11.38 11.31 2.04
C HIS A 56 -12.00 10.38 3.09
N ASN A 57 -11.60 9.10 3.12
CA ASN A 57 -12.13 8.13 4.08
C ASN A 57 -11.46 8.20 5.44
N HIS A 58 -10.28 8.82 5.56
CA HIS A 58 -9.58 9.01 6.83
C HIS A 58 -9.56 10.48 7.22
N ARG A 59 -10.02 10.76 8.44
CA ARG A 59 -10.04 12.13 8.98
C ARG A 59 -8.63 12.71 9.08
N LEU A 60 -7.64 11.88 9.41
CA LEU A 60 -6.24 12.24 9.48
C LEU A 60 -5.42 11.21 8.70
N MET A 61 -4.94 11.60 7.52
CA MET A 61 -4.16 10.75 6.63
C MET A 61 -2.73 11.28 6.52
N VAL A 62 -1.74 10.40 6.69
CA VAL A 62 -0.31 10.73 6.61
C VAL A 62 0.38 9.87 5.55
N PHE A 63 0.83 10.50 4.48
CA PHE A 63 1.74 9.86 3.52
C PHE A 63 3.18 10.01 4.00
N SER A 64 3.85 8.89 4.23
CA SER A 64 5.12 8.80 4.96
C SER A 64 6.15 7.98 4.19
N LYS A 65 7.42 8.08 4.61
CA LYS A 65 8.43 7.06 4.31
C LYS A 65 9.09 6.58 5.60
N THR A 66 9.29 5.27 5.73
CA THR A 66 9.77 4.63 6.98
C THR A 66 11.14 5.14 7.43
N TYR A 67 12.03 5.42 6.48
CA TYR A 67 13.38 5.93 6.75
C TYR A 67 13.45 7.46 6.90
N CYS A 68 12.41 8.20 6.53
CA CYS A 68 12.47 9.66 6.46
C CYS A 68 12.40 10.30 7.85
N PRO A 69 13.41 11.10 8.27
CA PRO A 69 13.41 11.72 9.60
C PRO A 69 12.28 12.74 9.78
N PHE A 70 11.88 13.46 8.72
CA PHE A 70 10.74 14.38 8.76
C PHE A 70 9.42 13.64 8.98
N SER A 71 9.25 12.48 8.35
CA SER A 71 8.05 11.65 8.53
C SER A 71 7.96 11.12 9.96
N LYS A 72 9.08 10.66 10.53
CA LYS A 72 9.15 10.26 11.94
C LYS A 72 8.77 11.39 12.90
N ARG A 73 9.23 12.62 12.64
CA ARG A 73 8.86 13.79 13.48
C ARG A 73 7.38 14.14 13.39
N ALA A 74 6.81 14.17 12.18
CA ALA A 74 5.37 14.43 12.00
C ALA A 74 4.52 13.39 12.74
N LYS A 75 4.85 12.09 12.59
CA LYS A 75 4.16 11.01 13.31
C LYS A 75 4.32 11.12 14.82
N LYS A 76 5.52 11.42 15.32
CA LYS A 76 5.76 11.65 16.76
C LYS A 76 4.96 12.82 17.32
N LEU A 77 4.86 13.92 16.57
CA LEU A 77 4.06 15.07 16.99
C LEU A 77 2.57 14.70 17.08
N LEU A 78 2.02 14.10 16.03
CA LEU A 78 0.60 13.74 15.98
C LEU A 78 0.23 12.64 16.98
N HIS A 79 1.02 11.56 17.05
CA HIS A 79 0.74 10.39 17.88
C HIS A 79 1.21 10.57 19.33
N ASP A 80 2.49 10.83 19.57
CA ASP A 80 3.03 10.81 20.93
C ASP A 80 2.72 12.10 21.70
N THR A 81 2.78 13.25 21.02
CA THR A 81 2.63 14.56 21.66
C THR A 81 1.18 15.00 21.75
N LEU A 82 0.47 14.93 20.62
CA LEU A 82 -0.92 15.37 20.54
C LEU A 82 -1.90 14.25 20.89
N LYS A 83 -1.52 12.98 20.77
CA LYS A 83 -2.40 11.83 20.99
C LYS A 83 -3.62 11.84 20.06
N ALA A 84 -3.41 12.23 18.81
CA ALA A 84 -4.42 12.18 17.77
C ALA A 84 -4.89 10.73 17.58
N LYS A 85 -6.20 10.53 17.68
CA LYS A 85 -6.89 9.27 17.39
C LYS A 85 -7.07 9.11 15.89
N GLU A 86 -7.32 7.89 15.43
CA GLU A 86 -7.74 7.60 14.04
C GLU A 86 -6.77 8.15 12.96
N MET A 87 -5.47 8.25 13.29
CA MET A 87 -4.43 8.61 12.32
C MET A 87 -4.10 7.39 11.44
N GLU A 88 -4.35 7.51 10.15
CA GLU A 88 -3.96 6.52 9.15
C GLU A 88 -2.62 6.92 8.51
N VAL A 89 -1.76 5.92 8.23
CA VAL A 89 -0.42 6.15 7.66
C VAL A 89 -0.19 5.23 6.49
N LEU A 90 0.12 5.80 5.33
CA LEU A 90 0.63 5.04 4.18
C LEU A 90 2.14 5.25 4.03
N GLU A 91 2.91 4.18 4.20
CA GLU A 91 4.35 4.16 3.94
C GLU A 91 4.61 3.93 2.45
N ILE A 92 4.68 5.02 1.67
CA ILE A 92 4.71 4.92 0.21
C ILE A 92 5.98 4.25 -0.33
N ASN A 93 7.08 4.24 0.43
CA ASN A 93 8.32 3.56 0.02
C ASN A 93 8.24 2.04 0.07
N GLU A 94 7.18 1.46 0.64
CA GLU A 94 6.96 0.02 0.69
C GLU A 94 6.10 -0.47 -0.49
N ARG A 95 5.69 0.45 -1.39
CA ARG A 95 4.91 0.15 -2.57
C ARG A 95 5.75 0.25 -3.85
N GLU A 96 5.46 -0.63 -4.81
CA GLU A 96 6.10 -0.64 -6.13
C GLU A 96 5.73 0.59 -6.98
N ASP A 97 4.54 1.15 -6.75
CA ASP A 97 3.98 2.32 -7.46
C ASP A 97 4.28 3.65 -6.75
N MET A 98 5.25 3.70 -5.82
CA MET A 98 5.64 4.90 -5.06
C MET A 98 5.76 6.16 -5.92
N SER A 99 6.43 6.07 -7.07
CA SER A 99 6.64 7.26 -7.93
C SER A 99 5.31 7.84 -8.40
N LYS A 100 4.38 6.99 -8.84
CA LYS A 100 3.06 7.41 -9.32
C LYS A 100 2.24 8.01 -8.18
N ILE A 101 2.33 7.46 -6.97
CA ILE A 101 1.71 8.05 -5.78
C ILE A 101 2.29 9.45 -5.53
N GLN A 102 3.61 9.62 -5.63
CA GLN A 102 4.22 10.94 -5.47
C GLN A 102 3.85 11.92 -6.59
N ASP A 103 3.62 11.44 -7.82
CA ASP A 103 3.11 12.24 -8.94
C ASP A 103 1.69 12.74 -8.65
N HIS A 104 0.81 11.85 -8.17
CA HIS A 104 -0.57 12.23 -7.79
C HIS A 104 -0.62 13.13 -6.57
N LEU A 105 0.15 12.82 -5.52
CA LEU A 105 0.26 13.68 -4.33
C LEU A 105 0.78 15.08 -4.69
N LEU A 106 1.70 15.18 -5.66
CA LEU A 106 2.15 16.46 -6.21
C LEU A 106 1.02 17.21 -6.91
N SER A 107 0.16 16.54 -7.68
CA SER A 107 -0.95 17.17 -8.40
C SER A 107 -1.96 17.82 -7.44
N ILE A 108 -2.24 17.18 -6.30
CA ILE A 108 -3.24 17.65 -5.33
C ILE A 108 -2.67 18.60 -4.25
N SER A 109 -1.41 18.43 -3.84
CA SER A 109 -0.80 19.21 -2.75
C SER A 109 0.12 20.33 -3.23
N GLY A 110 0.56 20.27 -4.50
CA GLY A 110 1.61 21.14 -5.04
C GLY A 110 3.03 20.81 -4.56
N VAL A 111 3.20 19.75 -3.76
CA VAL A 111 4.48 19.33 -3.19
C VAL A 111 4.69 17.84 -3.45
N ARG A 112 5.91 17.42 -3.81
CA ARG A 112 6.23 16.00 -4.08
C ARG A 112 6.78 15.25 -2.87
N THR A 113 7.33 15.99 -1.90
CA THR A 113 8.07 15.42 -0.77
C THR A 113 7.13 14.87 0.30
N VAL A 114 7.67 13.97 1.14
CA VAL A 114 7.01 13.44 2.33
C VAL A 114 7.63 14.05 3.59
N PRO A 115 6.91 14.10 4.73
CA PRO A 115 5.52 13.67 4.90
C PRO A 115 4.53 14.65 4.27
N GLN A 116 3.38 14.14 3.84
CA GLN A 116 2.20 14.95 3.50
C GLN A 116 1.05 14.58 4.42
N ILE A 117 0.47 15.58 5.08
CA ILE A 117 -0.59 15.38 6.05
C ILE A 117 -1.88 16.00 5.52
N PHE A 118 -2.94 15.20 5.53
CA PHE A 118 -4.28 15.59 5.15
C PHE A 118 -5.21 15.50 6.36
N LEU A 119 -6.03 16.52 6.55
CA LEU A 119 -7.05 16.62 7.60
C LEU A 119 -8.41 16.88 6.97
N ASN A 120 -9.35 15.93 7.13
CA ASN A 120 -10.67 15.95 6.49
C ASN A 120 -10.59 16.24 4.98
N GLY A 121 -9.74 15.47 4.27
CA GLY A 121 -9.52 15.62 2.84
C GLY A 121 -8.65 16.81 2.41
N LYS A 122 -8.25 17.71 3.32
CA LYS A 122 -7.47 18.91 2.98
C LYS A 122 -6.00 18.74 3.33
N PHE A 123 -5.12 19.04 2.38
CA PHE A 123 -3.69 19.12 2.64
C PHE A 123 -3.38 20.25 3.63
N ILE A 124 -2.70 19.93 4.73
CA ILE A 124 -2.31 20.89 5.78
C ILE A 124 -0.79 21.11 5.89
N GLY A 125 0.01 20.42 5.06
CA GLY A 125 1.45 20.62 4.96
C GLY A 125 2.27 19.39 5.32
N GLY A 126 3.57 19.62 5.53
CA GLY A 126 4.54 18.61 5.97
C GLY A 126 4.92 18.75 7.44
N ALA A 127 6.05 18.14 7.82
CA ALA A 127 6.50 18.13 9.22
C ALA A 127 6.76 19.55 9.79
N THR A 128 7.42 20.41 9.01
CA THR A 128 7.74 21.78 9.43
C THR A 128 6.48 22.63 9.58
N ASP A 129 5.49 22.43 8.71
CA ASP A 129 4.21 23.14 8.79
C ASP A 129 3.44 22.75 10.05
N LEU A 130 3.38 21.45 10.36
CA LEU A 130 2.78 20.97 11.62
C LEU A 130 3.48 21.53 12.85
N GLU A 131 4.81 21.48 12.91
CA GLU A 131 5.58 22.03 14.03
C GLU A 131 5.32 23.55 14.18
N LYS A 132 5.18 24.27 13.08
CA LYS A 132 4.85 25.71 13.08
C LYS A 132 3.43 25.96 13.57
N MET A 133 2.44 25.20 13.11
CA MET A 133 1.04 25.32 13.55
C MET A 133 0.89 24.97 15.03
N GLU A 134 1.58 23.95 15.54
CA GLU A 134 1.57 23.62 16.97
C GLU A 134 2.18 24.76 17.81
N LYS A 135 3.33 25.31 17.39
CA LYS A 135 3.97 26.45 18.08
C LYS A 135 3.07 27.69 18.13
N LYS A 136 2.25 27.90 17.11
CA LYS A 136 1.27 28.98 17.06
C LYS A 136 -0.04 28.67 17.82
N GLY A 137 -0.23 27.44 18.28
CA GLY A 137 -1.48 27.00 18.90
C GLY A 137 -2.64 26.78 17.92
N GLU A 138 -2.37 26.70 16.61
CA GLU A 138 -3.38 26.53 15.55
C GLU A 138 -3.76 25.06 15.36
N LEU A 139 -2.81 24.13 15.54
CA LEU A 139 -3.00 22.71 15.20
C LEU A 139 -4.01 22.01 16.13
N ARG A 140 -3.90 22.21 17.45
CA ARG A 140 -4.81 21.59 18.43
C ARG A 140 -6.29 21.91 18.19
N PRO A 141 -6.71 23.18 18.01
CA PRO A 141 -8.09 23.51 17.65
C PRO A 141 -8.58 22.81 16.39
N MET A 142 -7.72 22.66 15.37
CA MET A 142 -8.08 21.96 14.13
C MET A 142 -8.37 20.47 14.39
N LEU A 143 -7.55 19.81 15.20
CA LEU A 143 -7.74 18.40 15.57
C LEU A 143 -8.96 18.20 16.47
N VAL A 144 -9.24 19.12 17.42
CA VAL A 144 -10.45 19.09 18.26
C VAL A 144 -11.71 19.27 17.41
N LYS A 145 -11.71 20.24 16.49
CA LYS A 145 -12.82 20.42 15.53
C LYS A 145 -13.02 19.19 14.65
N ALA A 146 -11.93 18.46 14.41
CA ALA A 146 -11.94 17.20 13.72
C ALA A 146 -12.20 15.99 14.65
N ASN A 147 -12.60 16.14 15.92
CA ASN A 147 -12.85 15.05 16.86
C ASN A 147 -11.69 14.03 16.98
N LEU A 148 -10.43 14.47 16.75
CA LEU A 148 -9.26 13.60 16.82
C LEU A 148 -8.57 13.62 18.19
N LEU A 149 -8.93 14.58 19.06
CA LEU A 149 -8.44 14.72 20.43
C LEU A 149 -9.60 14.53 21.39
#